data_AF-A0A0A0HTF8-F1
#
_entry.id   AF-A0A0A0HTF8-F1
#
_cell.length_a   1.000
_cell.length_b   1.000
_cell.length_c   1.000
_cell.angle_alpha   90.00
_cell.angle_beta   90.00
_cell.angle_gamma   90.00
#
_symmetry.space_group_name_H-M   'P 1'
#
loop_
_entity.id
_entity.type
_entity.pdbx_description
1 polymer ?
#
loop_
_entity_poly.entity_id
_entity_poly.type
_entity_poly.pdbx_seq_one_letter_code
_entity_poly.pdbx_strand_id
1 'polypeptide(L)'
;MQIDFTQAITAEAKAQTAAMVRGATIKAECRTRILAVGSETTQMNIAQAGIVFTAAVLDGAPRADALAASGLKEGDLTLAQMWKAWVAAMQTECRRAILSGTDPVWPEVPDGVIELAGRF
;
A
#
# COMPACT_ATOMS: atom_id res chain seq x y z
N MET A 1 -41.85 -35.25 -13.58
CA MET A 1 -41.10 -33.98 -13.40
C MET A 1 -39.85 -34.31 -12.63
N GLN A 2 -38.69 -34.31 -13.28
CA GLN A 2 -37.41 -34.67 -12.68
C GLN A 2 -36.67 -33.36 -12.43
N ILE A 3 -36.53 -32.97 -11.15
CA ILE A 3 -35.78 -31.76 -10.79
C ILE A 3 -34.31 -32.04 -11.09
N ASP A 4 -33.72 -31.21 -11.95
CA ASP A 4 -32.30 -31.25 -12.24
C ASP A 4 -31.52 -30.52 -11.14
N PHE A 5 -30.98 -31.30 -10.21
CA PHE A 5 -30.19 -30.78 -9.08
C PHE A 5 -28.81 -30.26 -9.51
N THR A 6 -28.39 -30.43 -10.76
CA THR A 6 -27.13 -29.83 -11.27
C THR A 6 -27.25 -28.30 -11.43
N GLN A 7 -28.46 -27.77 -11.47
CA GLN A 7 -28.74 -26.32 -11.49
C GLN A 7 -29.06 -25.75 -10.09
N ALA A 8 -28.99 -26.56 -9.04
CA ALA A 8 -29.26 -26.10 -7.69
C ALA A 8 -28.09 -25.24 -7.18
N ILE A 9 -28.30 -23.91 -7.06
CA ILE A 9 -27.35 -23.04 -6.38
C ILE A 9 -27.39 -23.38 -4.89
N THR A 10 -26.33 -24.04 -4.41
CA THR A 10 -26.22 -24.45 -3.01
C THR A 10 -25.90 -23.26 -2.10
N ALA A 11 -26.14 -23.42 -0.79
CA ALA A 11 -25.80 -22.40 0.19
C ALA A 11 -24.28 -22.17 0.24
N GLU A 12 -23.48 -23.22 0.05
CA GLU A 12 -22.03 -23.20 0.01
C GLU A 12 -21.53 -22.40 -1.20
N ALA A 13 -22.12 -22.60 -2.39
CA ALA A 13 -21.79 -21.84 -3.58
C ALA A 13 -22.09 -20.33 -3.42
N LYS A 14 -23.20 -19.98 -2.76
CA LYS A 14 -23.52 -18.59 -2.41
C LYS A 14 -22.52 -18.01 -1.42
N ALA A 15 -22.18 -18.76 -0.37
CA ALA A 15 -21.21 -18.34 0.65
C ALA A 15 -19.82 -18.12 0.04
N GLN A 16 -19.37 -19.01 -0.85
CA GLN A 16 -18.08 -18.86 -1.55
C GLN A 16 -18.06 -17.62 -2.44
N THR A 17 -19.14 -17.39 -3.21
CA THR A 17 -19.27 -16.19 -4.06
C THR A 17 -19.24 -14.92 -3.21
N ALA A 18 -19.97 -14.89 -2.10
CA ALA A 18 -20.00 -13.75 -1.18
C ALA A 18 -18.60 -13.47 -0.58
N ALA A 19 -17.87 -14.52 -0.19
CA ALA A 19 -16.50 -14.39 0.31
C ALA A 19 -15.54 -13.83 -0.75
N MET A 20 -15.67 -14.27 -2.01
CA MET A 20 -14.86 -13.76 -3.13
C MET A 20 -15.15 -12.27 -3.40
N VAL A 21 -16.43 -11.90 -3.49
CA VAL A 21 -16.84 -10.49 -3.69
C VAL A 21 -16.31 -9.61 -2.56
N ARG A 22 -16.53 -10.02 -1.31
CA ARG A 22 -16.02 -9.29 -0.14
C ARG A 22 -14.49 -9.15 -0.19
N GLY A 23 -13.78 -10.22 -0.56
CA GLY A 23 -12.33 -10.18 -0.68
C GLY A 23 -11.84 -9.20 -1.75
N ALA A 24 -12.54 -9.10 -2.88
CA ALA A 24 -12.26 -8.09 -3.91
C ALA A 24 -12.52 -6.67 -3.41
N THR A 25 -13.63 -6.45 -2.69
CA THR A 25 -13.97 -5.15 -2.08
C THR A 25 -12.90 -4.70 -1.09
N ILE A 26 -12.46 -5.57 -0.17
CA ILE A 26 -11.40 -5.25 0.80
C ILE A 26 -10.11 -4.86 0.07
N LYS A 27 -9.71 -5.60 -0.97
CA LYS A 27 -8.51 -5.27 -1.76
C LYS A 27 -8.62 -3.90 -2.44
N ALA A 28 -9.78 -3.59 -3.02
CA ALA A 28 -10.03 -2.32 -3.66
C ALA A 28 -9.94 -1.16 -2.65
N GLU A 29 -10.58 -1.29 -1.49
CA GLU A 29 -10.53 -0.28 -0.44
C GLU A 29 -9.10 -0.09 0.12
N CYS A 30 -8.38 -1.19 0.36
CA CYS A 30 -6.98 -1.20 0.76
C CYS A 30 -6.13 -0.33 -0.18
N ARG A 31 -6.29 -0.55 -1.50
CA ARG A 31 -5.59 0.20 -2.54
C ARG A 31 -6.01 1.67 -2.54
N THR A 32 -7.31 1.97 -2.49
CA THR A 32 -7.82 3.35 -2.45
C THR A 32 -7.24 4.12 -1.27
N ARG A 33 -7.21 3.53 -0.06
CA ARG A 33 -6.65 4.18 1.13
C ARG A 33 -5.16 4.45 1.03
N ILE A 34 -4.39 3.49 0.49
CA ILE A 34 -2.95 3.68 0.25
C ILE A 34 -2.72 4.82 -0.76
N LEU A 35 -3.47 4.84 -1.85
CA LEU A 35 -3.32 5.85 -2.90
C LEU A 35 -3.84 7.24 -2.51
N ALA A 36 -4.71 7.33 -1.51
CA ALA A 36 -5.15 8.60 -0.95
C ALA A 36 -4.03 9.33 -0.19
N VAL A 37 -3.04 8.60 0.34
CA VAL A 37 -1.85 9.20 0.97
C VAL A 37 -0.87 9.70 -0.09
N GLY A 38 -0.69 8.93 -1.16
CA GLY A 38 0.04 9.39 -2.32
C GLY A 38 -0.09 8.43 -3.50
N SER A 39 -0.15 9.04 -4.69
CA SER A 39 -0.35 8.34 -5.95
C SER A 39 0.77 7.34 -6.25
N GLU A 40 0.55 6.46 -7.23
CA GLU A 40 1.63 5.58 -7.73
C GLU A 40 2.80 6.40 -8.26
N THR A 41 2.53 7.54 -8.92
CA THR A 41 3.56 8.48 -9.40
C THR A 41 4.35 9.07 -8.24
N THR A 42 3.69 9.55 -7.18
CA THR A 42 4.36 10.06 -5.96
C THR A 42 5.27 9.00 -5.34
N GLN A 43 4.77 7.76 -5.22
CA GLN A 43 5.56 6.64 -4.69
C GLN A 43 6.80 6.35 -5.56
N MET A 44 6.64 6.38 -6.89
CA MET A 44 7.75 6.21 -7.82
C MET A 44 8.78 7.34 -7.71
N ASN A 45 8.32 8.60 -7.63
CA ASN A 45 9.21 9.76 -7.50
C ASN A 45 10.04 9.70 -6.21
N ILE A 46 9.44 9.31 -5.09
CA ILE A 46 10.16 9.12 -3.82
C ILE A 46 11.18 7.98 -3.92
N ALA A 47 10.81 6.86 -4.53
CA ALA A 47 11.73 5.74 -4.74
C ALA A 47 12.92 6.16 -5.62
N GLN A 48 12.66 6.90 -6.70
CA GLN A 48 13.69 7.45 -7.58
C GLN A 48 14.60 8.43 -6.84
N ALA A 49 14.06 9.31 -6.00
CA ALA A 49 14.85 10.22 -5.18
C ALA A 49 15.81 9.47 -4.24
N GLY A 50 15.34 8.39 -3.61
CA GLY A 50 16.18 7.51 -2.79
C GLY A 50 17.30 6.83 -3.58
N ILE A 51 17.02 6.42 -4.82
CA ILE A 51 18.02 5.85 -5.74
C ILE A 51 19.07 6.90 -6.11
N VAL A 52 18.65 8.11 -6.50
CA VAL A 52 19.56 9.22 -6.85
C VAL A 52 20.45 9.59 -5.68
N PHE A 53 19.87 9.70 -4.47
CA PHE A 53 20.63 9.97 -3.25
C PHE A 53 21.70 8.89 -3.00
N THR A 54 21.30 7.61 -3.09
CA THR A 54 22.21 6.49 -2.81
C THR A 54 23.34 6.43 -3.84
N ALA A 55 23.02 6.64 -5.12
CA ALA A 55 24.03 6.68 -6.18
C ALA A 55 25.06 7.80 -5.95
N ALA A 56 24.60 9.03 -5.66
CA ALA A 56 25.48 10.16 -5.39
C ALA A 56 26.40 9.90 -4.18
N VAL A 57 25.88 9.32 -3.10
CA VAL A 57 26.68 8.95 -1.92
C VAL A 57 27.72 7.87 -2.26
N LEU A 58 27.35 6.85 -3.04
CA LEU A 58 28.27 5.80 -3.47
C LEU A 58 29.39 6.33 -4.38
N ASP A 59 29.09 7.35 -5.17
CA ASP A 59 30.06 8.06 -6.01
C ASP A 59 30.94 9.05 -5.21
N GLY A 60 30.77 9.12 -3.89
CA GLY A 60 31.58 9.93 -2.99
C GLY A 60 31.14 11.39 -2.85
N ALA A 61 29.95 11.75 -3.33
CA ALA A 61 29.41 13.09 -3.13
C ALA A 61 29.18 13.37 -1.62
N PRO A 62 29.47 14.59 -1.14
CA PRO A 62 29.04 15.01 0.18
C PRO A 62 27.54 14.83 0.36
N ARG A 63 27.11 14.48 1.57
CA ARG A 63 25.69 14.23 1.89
C ARG A 63 24.77 15.39 1.50
N ALA A 64 25.20 16.62 1.73
CA ALA A 64 24.43 17.81 1.37
C ALA A 64 24.17 17.90 -0.14
N ASP A 65 25.17 17.56 -0.95
CA ASP A 65 25.05 17.56 -2.42
C ASP A 65 24.16 16.42 -2.90
N ALA A 66 24.24 15.24 -2.28
CA ALA A 66 23.36 14.11 -2.56
C ALA A 66 21.88 14.41 -2.23
N LEU A 67 21.62 15.12 -1.11
CA LEU A 67 20.27 15.60 -0.76
C LEU A 67 19.75 16.60 -1.80
N ALA A 68 20.58 17.57 -2.19
CA ALA A 68 20.22 18.55 -3.21
C ALA A 68 19.91 17.89 -4.57
N ALA A 69 20.74 16.94 -5.02
CA ALA A 69 20.57 16.23 -6.28
C ALA A 69 19.31 15.35 -6.32
N SER A 70 18.93 14.76 -5.19
CA SER A 70 17.74 13.92 -5.07
C SER A 70 16.45 14.69 -4.80
N GLY A 71 16.54 15.96 -4.39
CA GLY A 71 15.40 16.73 -3.91
C GLY A 71 14.90 16.32 -2.51
N LEU A 72 15.64 15.44 -1.82
CA LEU A 72 15.32 15.00 -0.47
C LEU A 72 15.81 16.01 0.57
N LYS A 73 15.15 15.99 1.72
CA LYS A 73 15.57 16.65 2.96
C LYS A 73 16.07 15.62 3.97
N GLU A 74 16.78 16.10 4.97
CA GLU A 74 17.11 15.26 6.13
C GLU A 74 15.84 14.67 6.76
N GLY A 75 15.88 13.37 7.03
CA GLY A 75 14.72 12.61 7.56
C GLY A 75 13.78 12.03 6.49
N ASP A 76 13.83 12.47 5.24
CA ASP A 76 12.89 12.00 4.21
C ASP A 76 13.03 10.50 3.92
N LEU A 77 14.25 9.97 3.94
CA LEU A 77 14.48 8.53 3.76
C LEU A 77 13.87 7.72 4.90
N THR A 78 13.90 8.22 6.13
CA THR A 78 13.24 7.59 7.28
C THR A 78 11.73 7.62 7.12
N LEU A 79 11.16 8.76 6.70
CA LEU A 79 9.72 8.87 6.40
C LEU A 79 9.30 7.93 5.26
N ALA A 80 10.10 7.79 4.20
CA ALA A 80 9.85 6.85 3.12
C ALA A 80 9.85 5.39 3.59
N GLN A 81 10.76 5.02 4.51
CA GLN A 81 10.78 3.70 5.15
C GLN A 81 9.54 3.47 6.02
N MET A 82 9.13 4.46 6.81
CA MET A 82 7.91 4.40 7.63
C MET A 82 6.66 4.25 6.76
N TRP A 83 6.57 4.99 5.64
CA TRP A 83 5.49 4.83 4.67
C TRP A 83 5.49 3.40 4.11
N LYS A 84 6.65 2.87 3.70
CA LYS A 84 6.73 1.51 3.19
C LYS A 84 6.27 0.46 4.21
N ALA A 85 6.65 0.64 5.48
CA ALA A 85 6.19 -0.22 6.58
C ALA A 85 4.68 -0.12 6.78
N TRP A 86 4.10 1.08 6.75
CA TRP A 86 2.65 1.29 6.84
C TRP A 86 1.89 0.63 5.68
N VAL A 87 2.37 0.75 4.44
CA VAL A 87 1.76 0.05 3.28
C VAL A 87 1.77 -1.47 3.49
N ALA A 88 2.87 -2.01 4.03
CA ALA A 88 2.96 -3.45 4.34
C ALA A 88 1.99 -3.86 5.46
N ALA A 89 1.82 -3.01 6.48
CA ALA A 89 0.85 -3.23 7.56
C ALA A 89 -0.60 -3.21 7.03
N MET A 90 -0.96 -2.21 6.21
CA MET A 90 -2.25 -2.13 5.51
C MET A 90 -2.53 -3.44 4.75
N GLN A 91 -1.59 -3.88 3.91
CA GLN A 91 -1.75 -5.10 3.12
C GLN A 91 -1.88 -6.36 3.98
N THR A 92 -1.15 -6.42 5.10
CA THR A 92 -1.25 -7.52 6.07
C THR A 92 -2.63 -7.56 6.71
N GLU A 93 -3.15 -6.43 7.15
CA GLU A 93 -4.50 -6.33 7.72
C GLU A 93 -5.60 -6.68 6.71
N CYS A 94 -5.46 -6.26 5.46
CA CYS A 94 -6.36 -6.66 4.38
C CYS A 94 -6.37 -8.19 4.18
N ARG A 95 -5.19 -8.84 4.18
CA ARG A 95 -5.10 -10.31 4.08
C ARG A 95 -5.72 -10.99 5.29
N ARG A 96 -5.45 -10.50 6.50
CA ARG A 96 -6.06 -11.00 7.75
C ARG A 96 -7.58 -10.95 7.65
N ALA A 97 -8.15 -9.78 7.34
CA ALA A 97 -9.59 -9.58 7.22
C ALA A 97 -10.23 -10.54 6.21
N ILE A 98 -9.61 -10.70 5.04
CA ILE A 98 -10.11 -11.64 4.02
C ILE A 98 -10.19 -13.07 4.57
N LEU A 99 -9.13 -13.54 5.22
CA LEU A 99 -9.04 -14.89 5.77
C LEU A 99 -9.96 -15.12 6.96
N SER A 100 -10.08 -14.14 7.87
CA SER A 100 -10.86 -14.26 9.10
C SER A 100 -12.35 -14.04 8.92
N GLY A 101 -12.78 -13.46 7.79
CA GLY A 101 -14.17 -13.07 7.61
C GLY A 101 -14.58 -11.79 8.34
N THR A 102 -13.65 -11.11 9.03
CA THR A 102 -13.92 -9.88 9.80
C THR A 102 -13.55 -8.62 9.04
N ASP A 103 -13.92 -7.45 9.55
CA ASP A 103 -13.51 -6.19 8.93
C ASP A 103 -12.01 -5.90 9.12
N PRO A 104 -11.37 -5.18 8.16
CA PRO A 104 -10.00 -4.71 8.33
C PRO A 104 -9.92 -3.64 9.42
N VAL A 105 -8.81 -3.64 10.16
CA VAL A 105 -8.45 -2.54 11.06
C VAL A 105 -7.37 -1.74 10.36
N TRP A 106 -7.65 -0.47 10.09
CA TRP A 106 -6.76 0.37 9.30
C TRP A 106 -5.69 0.99 10.19
N PRO A 107 -4.39 0.68 10.01
CA PRO A 107 -3.33 1.38 10.72
C PRO A 107 -3.32 2.87 10.37
N GLU A 108 -3.02 3.71 11.35
CA GLU A 108 -2.87 5.15 11.16
C GLU A 108 -1.67 5.47 10.27
N VAL A 109 -1.81 6.51 9.46
CA VAL A 109 -0.72 7.00 8.61
C VAL A 109 0.36 7.59 9.53
N PRO A 110 1.64 7.23 9.39
CA PRO A 110 2.68 7.79 10.23
C PRO A 110 2.83 9.30 10.04
N ASP A 111 3.15 10.00 11.13
CA ASP A 111 3.38 11.44 11.11
C ASP A 111 4.42 11.85 10.06
N GLY A 112 4.15 12.93 9.34
CA GLY A 112 5.03 13.47 8.31
C GLY A 112 4.97 12.75 6.95
N VAL A 113 4.37 11.56 6.84
CA VAL A 113 4.28 10.84 5.55
C VAL A 113 3.41 11.59 4.53
N ILE A 114 2.31 12.20 4.97
CA ILE A 114 1.45 13.01 4.09
C ILE A 114 2.20 14.24 3.56
N GLU A 115 3.02 14.88 4.40
CA GLU A 115 3.84 16.03 3.99
C GLU A 115 4.94 15.60 3.01
N LEU A 116 5.60 14.46 3.26
CA LEU A 116 6.56 13.89 2.31
C LEU A 116 5.88 13.64 0.97
N ALA A 117 4.71 12.99 0.96
CA ALA A 117 3.95 12.70 -0.24
C ALA A 117 3.57 13.99 -1.01
N GLY A 118 3.16 15.05 -0.31
CA GLY A 118 2.79 16.32 -0.93
C GLY A 118 3.93 17.05 -1.65
N ARG A 119 5.20 16.67 -1.42
CA ARG A 119 6.36 17.25 -2.09
C ARG A 119 6.80 16.49 -3.35
N PHE A 120 6.24 15.32 -3.63
CA PHE A 120 6.67 14.40 -4.70
C PHE A 120 5.54 13.98 -5.64
#